data_AF-A0A3D3ZI25-F1
#
_entry.id   AF-A0A3D3ZI25-F1
#
_cell.length_a   1.000
_cell.length_b   1.000
_cell.length_c   1.000
_cell.angle_alpha   90.00
_cell.angle_beta   90.00
_cell.angle_gamma   90.00
#
_symmetry.space_group_name_H-M   'P 1'
#
loop_
_entity.id
_entity.type
_entity.pdbx_description
1 polymer ?
#
loop_
_entity_poly.entity_id
_entity_poly.type
_entity_poly.pdbx_seq_one_letter_code
_entity_poly.pdbx_strand_id
1 'polypeptide(L)' 'MHGVTKEEVFHAEYAGQVSKDLFGMQRAAFTVKGTVNRKDYGLNWNVTLESGGVLVGEKVNVEIDLA' A
#
# COMPACT_ATOMS: atom_id res chain seq x y z
N MET A 1 9.24 -8.53 0.32
CA MET A 1 8.35 -9.68 -0.04
C MET A 1 9.21 -10.78 -0.68
N HIS A 2 9.02 -12.06 -0.32
CA HIS A 2 9.81 -13.19 -0.85
C HIS A 2 11.35 -13.00 -0.82
N GLY A 3 11.88 -12.40 0.24
CA GLY A 3 13.32 -12.09 0.35
C GLY A 3 13.81 -10.95 -0.53
N VAL A 4 12.95 -10.37 -1.39
CA VAL A 4 13.24 -9.16 -2.16
C VAL A 4 12.79 -7.94 -1.35
N THR A 5 13.70 -7.00 -1.17
CA THR A 5 13.47 -5.71 -0.52
C THR A 5 13.74 -4.61 -1.53
N LYS A 6 12.78 -3.69 -1.69
CA LYS A 6 12.89 -2.51 -2.52
C LYS A 6 12.37 -1.30 -1.75
N GLU A 7 12.91 -0.13 -2.10
CA GLU A 7 12.40 1.16 -1.66
C GLU A 7 11.23 1.56 -2.57
N GLU A 8 10.13 2.03 -1.96
CA GLU A 8 8.93 2.49 -2.66
C GLU A 8 8.52 3.84 -2.08
N VAL A 9 7.96 4.69 -2.94
CA VAL A 9 7.47 6.01 -2.53
C VAL A 9 5.96 5.92 -2.32
N PHE A 10 5.53 6.26 -1.11
CA PHE A 10 4.13 6.39 -0.75
C PHE A 10 3.79 7.86 -0.51
N HIS A 11 2.56 8.25 -0.85
CA HIS A 11 2.04 9.57 -0.53
C HIS A 11 1.29 9.50 0.79
N ALA A 12 1.69 10.33 1.75
CA ALA A 12 1.03 10.45 3.04
C ALA A 12 0.30 11.80 3.12
N GLU A 13 -0.99 11.74 3.43
CA GLU A 13 -1.83 12.90 3.72
C GLU A 13 -2.03 13.00 5.22
N TYR A 14 -1.77 14.18 5.77
CA TYR A 14 -2.02 14.47 7.18
C TYR A 14 -3.44 14.97 7.35
N ALA A 15 -4.27 14.18 8.05
CA ALA A 15 -5.68 14.46 8.27
C ALA A 15 -5.94 15.30 9.55
N GLY A 16 -4.88 15.72 10.26
CA GLY A 16 -4.98 16.55 11.45
C GLY A 16 -4.55 15.84 12.73
N GLN A 17 -4.46 16.59 13.83
CA GLN A 17 -4.13 16.06 15.14
C GLN A 17 -5.05 16.66 16.21
N VAL A 18 -5.34 15.86 17.22
CA VAL A 18 -6.09 16.25 18.40
C VAL A 18 -5.10 16.23 19.57
N SER A 19 -4.84 17.42 20.13
CA SER A 19 -3.89 17.56 21.26
C SER A 19 -4.38 16.90 22.54
N LYS A 20 -5.70 16.70 22.67
CA LYS A 20 -6.33 16.07 23.83
C LYS A 20 -7.66 15.44 23.43
N ASP A 21 -7.63 14.16 23.11
CA ASP A 21 -8.84 13.37 22.89
C ASP A 21 -9.63 13.20 24.19
N LEU A 22 -10.84 12.64 24.09
CA LEU A 22 -11.72 12.34 25.24
C LEU A 22 -11.06 11.45 26.31
N PHE A 23 -9.95 10.80 25.97
CA PHE A 23 -9.15 9.94 26.84
C PHE A 23 -7.83 10.59 27.29
N GLY A 24 -7.62 11.87 27.02
CA GLY A 24 -6.42 12.61 27.41
C GLY A 24 -5.15 12.29 26.61
N MET A 25 -5.27 11.51 25.53
CA MET A 25 -4.15 11.18 24.64
C MET A 25 -4.06 12.19 23.50
N GLN A 26 -2.86 12.38 22.96
CA GLN A 26 -2.64 13.08 21.71
C GLN A 26 -2.75 12.08 20.57
N ARG A 27 -3.58 12.39 19.56
CA ARG A 27 -3.73 11.59 18.34
C ARG A 27 -3.40 12.41 17.12
N ALA A 28 -2.84 11.78 16.10
CA ALA A 28 -2.62 12.36 14.80
C ALA A 28 -3.07 11.35 13.74
N ALA A 29 -3.81 11.83 12.75
CA ALA A 29 -4.36 11.01 11.71
C ALA A 29 -3.58 11.19 10.40
N PHE A 30 -3.25 10.08 9.76
CA PHE A 30 -2.58 10.04 8.46
C PHE A 30 -3.25 8.99 7.57
N THR A 31 -3.43 9.34 6.30
CA THR A 31 -3.81 8.38 5.26
C THR A 31 -2.65 8.25 4.30
N VAL A 32 -2.16 7.03 4.10
CA VAL A 32 -1.03 6.75 3.21
C VAL A 32 -1.51 5.91 2.04
N LYS A 33 -1.21 6.35 0.82
CA LYS A 33 -1.58 5.68 -0.42
C LYS A 33 -0.38 5.50 -1.34
N GLY A 34 -0.36 4.39 -2.05
CA GLY A 34 0.61 4.15 -3.12
C GLY A 34 0.32 2.85 -3.86
N THR A 35 1.14 2.58 -4.87
CA THR A 35 1.01 1.39 -5.69
C THR A 35 2.36 0.71 -5.81
N VAL A 36 2.36 -0.62 -5.66
CA VAL A 36 3.55 -1.47 -5.78
C VAL A 36 3.34 -2.45 -6.93
N ASN A 37 4.37 -2.74 -7.73
CA ASN A 37 4.28 -3.80 -8.75
C ASN A 37 4.73 -5.14 -8.16
N ARG A 38 3.84 -6.13 -8.11
CA ARG A 38 4.17 -7.44 -7.51
C ARG A 38 5.31 -8.16 -8.22
N LYS A 39 5.50 -7.95 -9.53
CA LYS A 39 6.57 -8.60 -10.31
C LYS A 39 7.95 -8.17 -9.84
N ASP A 40 8.09 -6.94 -9.35
CA ASP A 40 9.34 -6.44 -8.76
C ASP A 40 9.78 -7.21 -7.52
N TYR A 41 8.87 -7.95 -6.90
CA TYR A 41 9.10 -8.74 -5.69
C TYR A 41 9.13 -10.24 -5.97
N GLY A 42 9.34 -10.64 -7.22
CA GLY A 42 9.43 -12.05 -7.63
C GLY A 42 8.08 -12.77 -7.71
N LEU A 43 6.96 -12.06 -7.50
CA LEU A 43 5.61 -12.61 -7.63
C LEU A 43 5.20 -12.65 -9.10
N ASN A 44 5.88 -13.50 -9.88
CA ASN A 44 5.67 -13.66 -11.32
C ASN A 44 4.64 -14.73 -11.69
N TRP A 45 4.01 -15.38 -10.70
CA TRP A 45 2.97 -16.37 -11.00
C TRP A 45 1.86 -15.68 -11.80
N ASN A 46 1.58 -16.22 -12.97
CA ASN A 46 0.51 -15.74 -13.81
C ASN A 46 0.08 -16.85 -14.75
N VAL A 47 -1.22 -17.12 -14.81
CA VAL A 47 -1.78 -17.98 -15.85
C VAL A 47 -2.08 -17.09 -17.04
N THR A 48 -1.52 -17.45 -18.19
CA THR A 48 -1.86 -16.84 -19.48
C THR A 48 -3.25 -17.31 -19.87
N LEU A 49 -4.19 -16.37 -20.04
CA LEU A 49 -5.52 -16.70 -20.54
C LEU A 49 -5.43 -17.05 -22.02
N GLU A 50 -6.18 -18.06 -22.47
CA GLU A 50 -6.25 -18.47 -23.90
C GLU A 50 -6.57 -17.31 -24.85
N SER A 51 -7.21 -16.25 -24.35
CA SER A 51 -7.59 -15.06 -25.10
C SER A 51 -6.52 -13.94 -25.16
N GLY A 52 -5.30 -14.19 -24.69
CA GLY A 52 -4.20 -13.22 -24.79
C GLY A 52 -4.18 -12.14 -23.71
N GLY A 53 -4.35 -12.54 -22.44
CA GLY A 53 -4.33 -11.63 -21.28
C GLY A 53 -3.72 -12.25 -20.02
N VAL A 54 -3.55 -11.41 -18.99
CA VAL A 54 -3.04 -11.82 -17.66
C VAL A 54 -4.20 -11.99 -16.68
N LEU A 55 -4.22 -13.09 -15.91
CA LEU A 55 -5.25 -13.31 -14.87
C LEU A 55 -5.15 -12.31 -13.71
N VAL A 56 -3.93 -11.94 -13.32
CA VAL A 56 -3.68 -11.10 -12.14
C VAL A 56 -2.97 -9.81 -12.56
N GLY A 57 -3.56 -8.67 -12.21
CA GLY A 57 -2.95 -7.36 -12.41
C GLY A 57 -1.58 -7.26 -11.74
N GLU A 58 -0.70 -6.47 -12.34
CA GLU A 58 0.67 -6.28 -11.83
C GLU A 58 0.72 -5.28 -10.67
N LYS A 59 -0.13 -4.26 -10.73
CA LYS A 59 -0.23 -3.18 -9.74
C LYS A 59 -1.04 -3.62 -8.53
N VAL A 60 -0.46 -3.45 -7.35
CA VAL A 60 -1.07 -3.65 -6.04
C VAL A 60 -1.23 -2.28 -5.39
N ASN A 61 -2.47 -1.87 -5.12
CA ASN A 61 -2.73 -0.64 -4.38
C ASN A 61 -2.60 -0.92 -2.89
N VAL A 62 -1.91 -0.02 -2.20
CA VAL A 62 -1.68 -0.05 -0.75
C VAL A 62 -2.34 1.19 -0.18
N GLU A 63 -3.20 0.99 0.81
CA GLU A 63 -3.86 2.03 1.58
C GLU A 63 -3.65 1.72 3.06
N ILE A 64 -3.21 2.72 3.82
CA ILE A 64 -2.95 2.61 5.26
C ILE A 64 -3.61 3.81 5.93
N ASP A 65 -4.52 3.53 6.86
CA ASP A 65 -5.13 4.55 7.71
C ASP A 65 -4.55 4.45 9.12
N LEU A 66 -4.03 5.58 9.61
CA LEU A 66 -3.43 5.73 10.94
C LEU A 66 -4.23 6.80 11.71
N ALA A 67 -4.67 6.48 12.94
CA ALA A 67 -5.47 7.34 13.82
C ALA A 67 -5.29 7.00 15.31
#